data_AF-A0A512RE46-F1
#
_entry.id   AF-A0A512RE46-F1
#
_cell.length_a   1.000
_cell.length_b   1.000
_cell.length_c   1.000
_cell.angle_alpha   90.00
_cell.angle_beta   90.00
_cell.angle_gamma   90.00
#
_symmetry.space_group_name_H-M   'P 1'
#
loop_
_entity.id
_entity.type
_entity.pdbx_description
1 polymer ?
#
loop_
_entity_poly.entity_id
_entity_poly.type
_entity_poly.pdbx_seq_one_letter_code
_entity_poly.pdbx_strand_id
1 'polypeptide(L)'
;MTDKFILWLAAVFILVTAALFSLQGWLVQTLGVHFEVLVTGNIAMALITLISYSLNRKGMKAENPNVFVRSVYASTLAKLMLCAIGIIIYVLMNRSTVSKATVFLLMFFYLVYTVFETMHLYRISIKQKKP
;
A
#
# COMPACT_ATOMS: atom_id res chain seq x y z
N MET A 1 8.87 -9.51 -16.88
CA MET A 1 8.83 -8.23 -16.10
C MET A 1 7.79 -8.27 -14.98
N THR A 2 6.72 -9.03 -15.12
CA THR A 2 5.66 -9.24 -14.10
C THR A 2 6.21 -9.82 -12.80
N ASP A 3 7.20 -10.72 -12.90
CA ASP A 3 7.69 -11.50 -11.76
C ASP A 3 8.43 -10.62 -10.75
N LYS A 4 9.22 -9.65 -11.22
CA LYS A 4 10.02 -8.79 -10.33
C LYS A 4 9.17 -7.90 -9.43
N PHE A 5 8.07 -7.35 -9.94
CA PHE A 5 7.18 -6.52 -9.13
C PHE A 5 6.35 -7.37 -8.16
N ILE A 6 5.81 -8.50 -8.61
CA ILE A 6 5.03 -9.39 -7.74
C ILE A 6 5.91 -9.99 -6.64
N LEU A 7 7.14 -10.42 -6.97
CA LEU A 7 8.11 -10.88 -5.97
C LEU A 7 8.45 -9.78 -4.97
N TRP A 8 8.61 -8.55 -5.45
CA TRP A 8 8.88 -7.41 -4.59
C TRP A 8 7.68 -7.07 -3.68
N LEU A 9 6.46 -7.09 -4.21
CA LEU A 9 5.23 -6.89 -3.46
C LEU A 9 5.06 -7.98 -2.39
N ALA A 10 5.31 -9.25 -2.76
CA ALA A 10 5.30 -10.38 -1.84
C ALA A 10 6.37 -10.21 -0.75
N ALA A 11 7.58 -9.77 -1.10
CA ALA A 11 8.64 -9.50 -0.14
C ALA A 11 8.24 -8.41 0.85
N VAL A 12 7.66 -7.29 0.41
CA VAL A 12 7.16 -6.24 1.32
C VAL A 12 6.02 -6.74 2.19
N PHE A 13 5.07 -7.47 1.62
CA PHE A 13 3.96 -8.04 2.38
C PHE A 13 4.47 -8.99 3.48
N ILE A 14 5.41 -9.88 3.15
CA ILE A 14 6.03 -10.80 4.10
C ILE A 14 6.83 -10.03 5.15
N LEU A 15 7.62 -9.03 4.75
CA LEU A 15 8.46 -8.26 5.68
C LEU A 15 7.60 -7.46 6.67
N VAL A 16 6.55 -6.77 6.19
CA VAL A 16 5.60 -6.05 7.05
C VAL A 16 4.86 -7.01 7.97
N THR A 17 4.43 -8.17 7.46
CA THR A 17 3.75 -9.20 8.29
C THR A 17 4.70 -9.74 9.35
N ALA A 18 5.93 -10.12 8.97
CA ALA A 18 6.94 -10.61 9.91
C ALA A 18 7.29 -9.56 10.97
N ALA A 19 7.42 -8.29 10.59
CA ALA A 19 7.64 -7.18 11.52
C ALA A 19 6.46 -7.02 12.49
N LEU A 20 5.23 -7.09 11.99
CA LEU A 20 4.02 -7.02 12.82
C LEU A 20 3.98 -8.15 13.85
N PHE A 21 4.19 -9.40 13.44
CA PHE A 21 4.20 -10.54 14.35
C PHE A 21 5.36 -10.50 15.35
N SER A 22 6.56 -10.13 14.91
CA SER A 22 7.74 -10.04 15.79
C SER A 22 7.59 -8.95 16.85
N LEU A 23 6.95 -7.83 16.48
CA LEU A 23 6.75 -6.69 17.36
C LEU A 23 5.37 -6.71 18.05
N GLN A 24 4.53 -7.73 17.82
CA GLN A 24 3.15 -7.78 18.30
C GLN A 24 3.05 -7.54 19.81
N GLY A 25 3.87 -8.24 20.61
CA GLY A 25 3.88 -8.08 22.06
C GLY A 25 4.18 -6.64 22.49
N TRP A 26 5.20 -6.02 21.89
CA TRP A 26 5.57 -4.64 22.17
C TRP A 26 4.52 -3.63 21.69
N LEU A 27 3.95 -3.80 20.50
CA LEU A 27 2.91 -2.91 19.95
C LEU A 27 1.63 -2.94 20.81
N VAL A 28 1.21 -4.13 21.24
CA VAL A 28 -0.02 -4.26 22.03
C VAL A 28 0.20 -3.75 23.46
N GLN A 29 1.32 -4.11 24.10
CA GLN A 29 1.57 -3.76 25.50
C GLN A 29 1.97 -2.29 25.69
N THR A 30 2.77 -1.72 24.80
CA THR A 30 3.29 -0.36 24.94
C THR A 30 2.41 0.69 24.27
N LEU A 31 1.83 0.37 23.12
CA LEU A 31 1.13 1.35 22.28
C LEU A 31 -0.40 1.10 22.19
N GLY A 32 -0.89 0.02 22.82
CA GLY A 32 -2.31 -0.34 22.81
C GLY A 32 -2.86 -0.53 21.40
N VAL A 33 -2.03 -1.02 20.49
CA VAL A 33 -2.37 -1.11 19.07
C VAL A 33 -3.33 -2.27 18.83
N HIS A 34 -4.31 -2.05 17.96
CA HIS A 34 -5.21 -3.10 17.50
C HIS A 34 -4.57 -3.90 16.38
N PHE A 35 -3.93 -5.02 16.75
CA PHE A 35 -3.16 -5.85 15.83
C PHE A 35 -3.98 -6.33 14.62
N GLU A 36 -5.23 -6.73 14.85
CA GLU A 36 -6.14 -7.20 13.80
C GLU A 36 -6.38 -6.13 12.71
N VAL A 37 -6.47 -4.87 13.11
CA VAL A 37 -6.66 -3.72 12.20
C VAL A 37 -5.40 -3.50 11.35
N LEU A 38 -4.21 -3.70 11.92
CA LEU A 38 -2.96 -3.57 11.16
C LEU A 38 -2.77 -4.70 10.16
N VAL A 39 -3.10 -5.93 10.54
CA VAL A 39 -3.00 -7.09 9.64
C VAL A 39 -4.00 -6.95 8.49
N THR A 40 -5.25 -6.62 8.78
CA THR A 40 -6.27 -6.37 7.74
C THR A 40 -5.89 -5.19 6.84
N GLY A 41 -5.36 -4.12 7.42
CA GLY A 41 -4.83 -2.98 6.66
C GLY A 41 -3.68 -3.37 5.72
N ASN A 42 -2.72 -4.18 6.18
CA ASN A 42 -1.62 -4.67 5.35
C ASN A 42 -2.11 -5.52 4.17
N ILE A 43 -3.06 -6.43 4.41
CA ILE A 43 -3.68 -7.26 3.36
C ILE A 43 -4.40 -6.38 2.33
N ALA A 44 -5.22 -5.43 2.79
CA ALA A 44 -5.95 -4.53 1.91
C ALA A 44 -4.99 -3.69 1.05
N MET A 45 -3.87 -3.22 1.63
CA MET A 45 -2.85 -2.45 0.92
C MET A 45 -2.06 -3.27 -0.11
N ALA A 46 -1.80 -4.54 0.18
CA ALA A 46 -1.20 -5.45 -0.80
C ALA A 46 -2.15 -5.70 -1.99
N LEU A 47 -3.44 -5.95 -1.71
CA LEU A 47 -4.46 -6.20 -2.75
C LEU A 47 -4.67 -4.99 -3.66
N ILE A 48 -4.86 -3.79 -3.09
CA ILE A 48 -5.04 -2.59 -3.90
C ILE A 48 -3.78 -2.28 -4.72
N THR A 49 -2.59 -2.56 -4.19
CA THR A 49 -1.33 -2.38 -4.94
C THR A 49 -1.21 -3.34 -6.11
N LEU A 50 -1.67 -4.58 -5.97
CA LEU A 50 -1.74 -5.52 -7.08
C LEU A 50 -2.68 -5.02 -8.19
N ILE A 51 -3.86 -4.51 -7.81
CA ILE A 51 -4.84 -3.95 -8.73
C ILE A 51 -4.26 -2.71 -9.43
N SER A 52 -3.72 -1.76 -8.67
CA SER A 52 -3.09 -0.54 -9.19
C SER A 52 -1.96 -0.85 -10.18
N TYR A 53 -1.09 -1.82 -9.87
CA TYR A 53 -0.04 -2.24 -10.80
C TYR A 53 -0.62 -2.75 -12.12
N SER A 54 -1.70 -3.54 -12.08
CA SER A 54 -2.35 -4.04 -13.29
C SER A 54 -2.93 -2.91 -14.16
N LEU A 55 -3.53 -1.88 -13.55
CA LEU A 55 -4.04 -0.69 -14.23
C LEU A 55 -2.89 0.12 -14.86
N ASN A 56 -1.86 0.40 -14.08
CA ASN A 56 -0.71 1.18 -14.52
C ASN A 56 0.05 0.48 -15.67
N ARG A 57 0.14 -0.85 -15.63
CA ARG A 57 0.73 -1.63 -16.71
C ARG A 57 -0.06 -1.53 -18.01
N LYS A 58 -1.39 -1.51 -17.96
CA LYS A 58 -2.23 -1.27 -19.15
C LYS A 58 -1.99 0.14 -19.68
N GLY A 59 -1.89 1.14 -18.79
CA GLY A 59 -1.57 2.52 -19.16
C GLY A 59 -0.21 2.69 -19.84
N MET A 60 0.83 1.95 -19.41
CA MET A 60 2.17 1.98 -20.04
C MET A 60 2.21 1.42 -21.47
N LYS A 61 1.26 0.55 -21.83
CA LYS A 61 1.18 -0.01 -23.19
C LYS A 61 0.30 0.83 -24.12
N ALA A 62 -0.40 1.83 -23.58
CA ALA A 62 -1.22 2.71 -24.38
C ALA A 62 -0.32 3.63 -25.23
N GLU A 63 -0.74 3.88 -26.46
CA GLU A 63 -0.04 4.77 -27.39
C GLU A 63 0.02 6.22 -26.87
N ASN A 64 -0.98 6.61 -26.07
CA ASN A 64 -1.05 7.93 -25.47
C ASN A 64 -0.43 7.96 -24.05
N PRO A 65 0.68 8.70 -23.83
CA PRO A 65 1.35 8.77 -22.52
C PRO A 65 0.49 9.41 -21.42
N ASN A 66 -0.52 10.20 -21.78
CA ASN A 66 -1.44 10.79 -20.80
C ASN A 66 -2.29 9.73 -20.09
N VAL A 67 -2.53 8.58 -20.74
CA VAL A 67 -3.28 7.46 -20.13
C VAL A 67 -2.48 6.85 -18.98
N PHE A 68 -1.16 6.68 -19.13
CA PHE A 68 -0.29 6.19 -18.07
C PHE A 68 -0.31 7.11 -16.85
N VAL A 69 -0.11 8.42 -17.08
CA VAL A 69 -0.09 9.42 -16.00
C VAL A 69 -1.42 9.43 -15.24
N ARG A 70 -2.56 9.42 -15.96
CA ARG A 70 -3.88 9.36 -15.34
C ARG A 70 -4.09 8.08 -14.53
N SER A 71 -3.64 6.93 -15.02
CA SER A 71 -3.72 5.66 -14.27
C SER A 71 -2.93 5.70 -12.96
N VAL A 72 -1.76 6.34 -12.96
CA VAL A 72 -0.93 6.49 -11.75
C VAL A 72 -1.66 7.35 -10.73
N TYR A 73 -2.18 8.52 -11.13
CA TYR A 73 -2.95 9.40 -10.24
C TYR A 73 -4.22 8.73 -9.71
N ALA A 74 -4.95 7.99 -10.56
CA ALA A 74 -6.14 7.27 -10.13
C ALA A 74 -5.79 6.18 -9.10
N SER A 75 -4.67 5.48 -9.30
CA SER A 75 -4.19 4.43 -8.41
C SER A 75 -3.74 4.98 -7.05
N THR A 76 -2.96 6.06 -7.03
CA THR A 76 -2.50 6.67 -5.77
C THR A 76 -3.67 7.25 -4.99
N LEU A 77 -4.61 7.90 -5.66
CA LEU A 77 -5.84 8.41 -5.02
C LEU A 77 -6.69 7.27 -4.46
N ALA A 78 -6.88 6.19 -5.21
CA ALA A 78 -7.65 5.03 -4.74
C ALA A 78 -7.04 4.40 -3.48
N LYS A 79 -5.71 4.29 -3.39
CA LYS A 79 -5.02 3.81 -2.18
C LYS A 79 -5.19 4.75 -0.99
N LEU A 80 -5.10 6.05 -1.23
CA LEU A 80 -5.30 7.05 -0.19
C LEU A 80 -6.73 6.98 0.35
N MET A 81 -7.72 6.91 -0.54
CA MET A 81 -9.13 6.78 -0.17
C MET A 81 -9.40 5.48 0.57
N LEU A 82 -8.85 4.35 0.12
CA LEU A 82 -8.99 3.07 0.80
C LEU A 82 -8.37 3.10 2.20
N CYS A 83 -7.21 3.73 2.36
CA CYS A 83 -6.59 3.90 3.67
C CYS A 83 -7.40 4.84 4.57
N ALA A 84 -7.91 5.95 4.05
CA ALA A 84 -8.75 6.89 4.79
C ALA A 84 -10.06 6.25 5.25
N ILE A 85 -10.74 5.52 4.35
CA ILE A 85 -11.96 4.77 4.67
C ILE A 85 -11.65 3.71 5.73
N GLY A 86 -10.55 2.98 5.61
CA GLY A 86 -10.12 2.00 6.61
C GLY A 86 -9.90 2.62 8.00
N ILE A 87 -9.26 3.79 8.06
CA ILE A 87 -9.08 4.55 9.31
C ILE A 87 -10.43 5.01 9.87
N ILE A 88 -11.33 5.52 9.03
CA ILE A 88 -12.67 5.94 9.45
C ILE A 88 -13.45 4.75 10.04
N ILE A 89 -13.46 3.61 9.35
CA ILE A 89 -14.11 2.37 9.85
C ILE A 89 -13.51 1.98 11.21
N TYR A 90 -12.19 1.97 11.32
CA TYR A 90 -11.50 1.66 12.57
C TYR A 90 -11.92 2.59 13.72
N VAL A 91 -11.93 3.91 13.49
CA VAL A 91 -12.34 4.90 14.49
C VAL A 91 -13.81 4.74 14.87
N LEU A 92 -14.68 4.44 13.91
CA LEU A 92 -16.12 4.25 14.15
C LEU A 92 -16.42 2.97 14.95
N MET A 93 -15.64 1.90 14.74
CA MET A 93 -15.80 0.64 15.47
C MET A 93 -15.17 0.68 16.87
N ASN A 94 -14.07 1.43 17.04
CA ASN A 94 -13.29 1.47 18.29
C ASN A 94 -13.37 2.83 18.99
N ARG A 95 -14.51 3.54 18.91
CA ARG A 95 -14.66 4.94 19.36
C ARG A 95 -14.10 5.22 20.76
N SER A 96 -14.18 4.27 21.69
CA SER A 96 -13.69 4.39 23.06
C SER A 96 -12.23 4.00 23.26
N THR A 97 -11.61 3.30 22.31
CA THR A 97 -10.27 2.68 22.42
C THR A 97 -9.41 2.93 21.19
N VAL A 98 -9.59 4.09 20.55
CA VAL A 98 -8.79 4.48 19.37
C VAL A 98 -7.34 4.73 19.78
N SER A 99 -6.45 3.82 19.39
CA SER A 99 -5.01 4.03 19.47
C SER A 99 -4.51 4.89 18.29
N LYS A 100 -3.89 6.03 18.61
CA LYS A 100 -3.22 6.93 17.65
C LYS A 100 -2.09 6.22 16.90
N ALA A 101 -1.40 5.29 17.57
CA ALA A 101 -0.33 4.50 16.99
C ALA A 101 -0.85 3.58 15.87
N THR A 102 -2.06 3.02 16.01
CA THR A 102 -2.70 2.20 14.97
C THR A 102 -2.93 3.02 13.69
N VAL A 103 -3.49 4.22 13.83
CA VAL A 103 -3.72 5.13 12.69
C VAL A 103 -2.41 5.53 12.01
N PHE A 104 -1.39 5.85 12.81
CA PHE A 104 -0.07 6.21 12.30
C PHE A 104 0.57 5.06 11.51
N LEU A 105 0.48 3.83 12.02
CA LEU A 105 1.01 2.64 11.34
C LEU A 105 0.25 2.31 10.05
N LEU A 106 -1.08 2.48 10.02
CA LEU A 106 -1.85 2.35 8.77
C LEU A 106 -1.38 3.36 7.71
N MET A 107 -1.13 4.60 8.10
CA MET A 107 -0.59 5.61 7.20
C MET A 107 0.84 5.33 6.76
N PHE A 108 1.65 4.75 7.65
CA PHE A 108 2.98 4.28 7.30
C PHE A 108 2.92 3.17 6.24
N PHE A 109 1.99 2.21 6.36
CA PHE A 109 1.79 1.20 5.32
C PHE A 109 1.40 1.84 4.00
N TYR A 110 0.49 2.81 4.00
CA TYR A 110 0.17 3.57 2.80
C TYR A 110 1.38 4.17 2.11
N LEU A 111 2.25 4.85 2.87
CA LEU A 111 3.45 5.45 2.30
C LEU A 111 4.39 4.40 1.73
N VAL A 112 4.67 3.32 2.47
CA VAL A 112 5.55 2.23 2.01
C VAL A 112 5.03 1.65 0.70
N TYR A 113 3.80 1.14 0.66
CA TYR A 113 3.26 0.52 -0.55
C TYR A 113 3.20 1.50 -1.75
N THR A 114 2.86 2.76 -1.51
CA THR A 114 2.70 3.76 -2.57
C THR A 114 4.03 4.25 -3.14
N VAL A 115 4.99 4.61 -2.29
CA VAL A 115 6.30 5.12 -2.71
C VAL A 115 7.02 4.08 -3.54
N PHE A 116 7.03 2.84 -3.06
CA PHE A 116 7.74 1.79 -3.77
C PHE A 116 7.07 1.39 -5.09
N GLU A 117 5.74 1.32 -5.15
CA GLU A 117 5.04 1.11 -6.42
C GLU A 117 5.40 2.21 -7.42
N THR A 118 5.32 3.48 -6.99
CA THR A 118 5.60 4.64 -7.83
C THR A 118 7.05 4.64 -8.31
N MET A 119 8.02 4.32 -7.43
CA MET A 119 9.42 4.18 -7.81
C MET A 119 9.62 3.06 -8.84
N HIS A 120 8.95 1.92 -8.66
CA HIS A 120 9.07 0.80 -9.59
C HIS A 120 8.48 1.16 -10.97
N LEU A 121 7.32 1.81 -11.00
CA LEU A 121 6.68 2.31 -12.22
C LEU A 121 7.54 3.36 -12.92
N TYR A 122 8.12 4.31 -12.18
CA TYR A 122 9.01 5.34 -12.72
C TYR A 122 10.27 4.74 -13.36
N ARG A 123 10.88 3.73 -12.72
CA ARG A 123 12.03 3.02 -13.30
C ARG A 123 11.69 2.30 -14.59
N ILE A 124 10.47 1.75 -14.70
CA ILE A 124 10.01 1.09 -15.93
C ILE A 124 9.74 2.11 -17.04
N SER A 125 9.08 3.23 -16.71
CA SER A 125 8.75 4.25 -17.72
C SER A 125 9.99 4.90 -18.34
N ILE A 126 11.06 5.12 -17.57
CA ILE A 126 12.35 5.60 -18.11
C ILE A 126 12.98 4.57 -19.05
N LYS A 127 12.96 3.28 -18.68
CA LYS A 127 13.57 2.23 -19.51
C LYS A 127 12.88 2.05 -20.86
N GLN A 128 11.57 2.26 -20.93
CA GLN A 128 10.83 2.22 -22.19
C GLN A 128 11.11 3.42 -23.11
N LYS A 129 11.67 4.51 -22.58
CA LYS A 129 11.95 5.75 -23.32
C LYS A 129 13.39 5.84 -23.84
N LYS A 130 14.24 4.82 -23.62
CA LYS A 130 15.58 4.77 -24.22
C LYS A 130 15.46 4.34 -25.69
N PRO A 131 15.94 5.16 -26.65
CA PRO A 131 15.96 4.81 -28.07
C PRO A 131 16.89 3.64 -28.36
#